data_AF-A0AA88UPR7-F1
#
_entry.id   AF-A0AA88UPR7-F1
#
_cell.length_a   1.000
_cell.length_b   1.000
_cell.length_c   1.000
_cell.angle_alpha   90.00
_cell.angle_beta   90.00
_cell.angle_gamma   90.00
#
_symmetry.space_group_name_H-M   'P 1'
#
loop_
_entity.id
_entity.type
_entity.pdbx_description
1 polymer ?
#
loop_
_entity_poly.entity_id
_entity_poly.type
_entity_poly.pdbx_seq_one_letter_code
_entity_poly.pdbx_strand_id
1 'polypeptide(L)'
;MADPRFGLACLGKVNMAYENDRDLMILFYGFVAKEEIACEEAELGPEKYAERVQMQQKLQAEQLEMLQHMRDFHLDDQSAILEKLHQQMERANFDSEASLLSVEQIQDTVRRRVTPVFGP
;
A
#
# COMPACT_ATOMS: atom_id res chain seq x y z
N MET A 1 33.63 0.13 -10.77
CA MET A 1 32.24 0.18 -10.29
C MET A 1 32.12 -0.77 -9.10
N ALA A 2 31.53 -0.33 -8.00
CA ALA A 2 31.31 -1.19 -6.83
C ALA A 2 30.25 -2.26 -7.17
N ASP A 3 30.42 -3.48 -6.64
CA ASP A 3 29.48 -4.58 -6.81
C ASP A 3 28.17 -4.28 -6.08
N PRO A 4 27.01 -4.24 -6.75
CA PRO A 4 25.71 -4.02 -6.10
C PRO A 4 25.42 -5.01 -4.96
N ARG A 5 25.97 -6.23 -5.04
CA ARG A 5 25.86 -7.25 -3.99
C ARG A 5 26.57 -6.85 -2.70
N PHE A 6 27.60 -6.00 -2.79
CA PHE A 6 28.29 -5.46 -1.62
C PHE A 6 27.39 -4.46 -0.87
N GLY A 7 26.69 -3.58 -1.60
CA GLY A 7 25.72 -2.65 -1.02
C GLY A 7 24.59 -3.37 -0.28
N LEU A 8 23.96 -4.34 -0.92
CA LEU A 8 22.90 -5.16 -0.28
C LEU A 8 23.39 -5.92 0.95
N ALA A 9 24.59 -6.52 0.88
CA ALA A 9 25.16 -7.25 2.01
C ALA A 9 25.48 -6.32 3.21
N CYS A 10 25.81 -5.06 2.95
CA CYS A 10 26.01 -4.05 3.99
C CYS A 10 24.67 -3.63 4.62
N LEU A 11 23.62 -3.44 3.84
CA LEU A 11 22.28 -3.11 4.35
C LEU A 11 21.73 -4.22 5.26
N GLY A 12 21.88 -5.49 4.87
CA GLY A 12 21.47 -6.63 5.70
C GLY A 12 22.18 -6.69 7.05
N LYS A 13 23.47 -6.31 7.12
CA LYS A 13 24.23 -6.28 8.37
C LYS A 13 23.78 -5.17 9.31
N VAL A 14 23.43 -3.99 8.79
CA VAL A 14 22.91 -2.88 9.59
C VAL A 14 21.57 -3.27 10.22
N ASN A 15 20.66 -3.86 9.43
CA ASN A 15 19.39 -4.35 9.94
C ASN A 15 19.58 -5.37 11.07
N MET A 16 20.43 -6.38 10.89
CA MET A 16 20.67 -7.41 11.92
C MET A 16 21.38 -6.88 13.18
N ALA A 17 22.30 -5.94 13.04
CA ALA A 17 23.09 -5.44 14.17
C ALA A 17 22.34 -4.41 15.02
N TYR A 18 21.39 -3.69 14.44
CA TYR A 18 20.74 -2.53 15.05
C TYR A 18 19.21 -2.61 15.09
N GLU A 19 18.61 -3.78 14.84
CA GLU A 19 17.15 -3.99 14.85
C GLU A 19 16.45 -3.43 16.11
N ASN A 20 17.15 -3.43 17.26
CA ASN A 20 16.61 -2.97 18.54
C ASN A 20 16.72 -1.44 18.75
N ASP A 21 17.46 -0.73 17.90
CA ASP A 21 17.57 0.73 17.93
C ASP A 21 16.53 1.35 16.99
N ARG A 22 15.38 1.70 17.57
CA ARG A 22 14.23 2.18 16.81
C ARG A 22 14.55 3.44 15.98
N ASP A 23 15.26 4.41 16.55
CA ASP A 23 15.52 5.68 15.88
C ASP A 23 16.48 5.48 14.71
N LEU A 24 17.49 4.64 14.90
CA LEU A 24 18.40 4.24 13.83
C LEU A 24 17.65 3.46 12.73
N MET A 25 16.77 2.52 13.09
CA MET A 25 16.02 1.73 12.12
C MET A 25 15.04 2.57 11.31
N ILE A 26 14.42 3.60 11.89
CA ILE A 26 13.57 4.55 11.15
C ILE A 26 14.40 5.27 10.09
N LEU A 27 15.57 5.80 10.45
CA LEU A 27 16.46 6.47 9.52
C LEU A 27 16.98 5.52 8.44
N PHE A 28 17.32 4.29 8.83
CA PHE A 28 17.81 3.24 7.93
C PHE A 28 16.76 2.86 6.88
N TYR A 29 15.51 2.57 7.27
CA TYR A 29 14.46 2.28 6.29
C TYR A 29 14.11 3.48 5.43
N GLY A 30 14.18 4.70 5.99
CA GLY A 30 14.05 5.93 5.21
C GLY A 30 15.14 6.10 4.15
N PHE A 31 16.37 5.63 4.43
CA PHE A 31 17.44 5.57 3.44
C PHE A 31 17.18 4.50 2.38
N VAL A 32 16.84 3.27 2.80
CA VAL A 32 16.57 2.15 1.88
C VAL A 32 15.47 2.50 0.89
N ALA A 33 14.37 3.12 1.35
CA ALA A 33 13.28 3.54 0.47
C ALA A 33 13.72 4.55 -0.60
N LYS A 34 14.63 5.48 -0.25
CA LYS A 34 15.18 6.44 -1.22
C LYS A 34 16.10 5.76 -2.23
N GLU A 35 16.92 4.82 -1.76
CA GLU A 35 17.83 4.06 -2.62
C GLU A 35 17.03 3.17 -3.59
N GLU A 36 15.95 2.55 -3.13
CA GLU A 36 15.04 1.75 -3.97
C GLU A 36 14.43 2.59 -5.10
N ILE A 37 13.93 3.79 -4.78
CA ILE A 37 13.42 4.74 -5.77
C ILE A 37 14.51 5.15 -6.78
N ALA A 38 15.72 5.47 -6.31
CA ALA A 38 16.83 5.85 -7.18
C ALA A 38 17.28 4.69 -8.09
N CYS A 39 17.27 3.46 -7.58
CA CYS A 39 17.52 2.26 -8.39
C CYS A 39 16.44 2.08 -9.47
N GLU A 40 15.16 2.21 -9.11
CA GLU A 40 14.05 2.09 -10.06
C GLU A 40 14.14 3.16 -11.17
N GLU A 41 14.46 4.41 -10.83
CA GLU A 41 14.69 5.48 -11.81
C GLU A 41 15.85 5.14 -12.76
N ALA A 42 16.95 4.62 -12.21
CA ALA A 42 18.12 4.23 -13.01
C ALA A 42 17.85 3.03 -13.93
N GLU A 43 17.02 2.07 -13.50
CA GLU A 43 16.65 0.88 -14.29
C GLU A 43 15.65 1.19 -15.41
N LEU A 44 14.64 2.01 -15.12
CA LEU A 44 13.57 2.35 -16.06
C LEU A 44 13.98 3.45 -17.05
N GLY A 45 14.88 4.34 -16.63
CA GLY A 45 15.18 5.58 -17.34
C GLY A 45 14.08 6.63 -17.17
N PRO A 46 14.35 7.89 -17.55
CA PRO A 46 13.54 9.05 -17.13
C PRO A 46 12.09 9.02 -17.63
N GLU A 47 11.85 8.58 -18.87
CA GLU A 47 10.51 8.56 -19.46
C GLU A 47 9.60 7.51 -18.79
N LYS A 48 10.08 6.26 -18.71
CA LYS A 48 9.32 5.17 -18.08
C LYS A 48 9.15 5.39 -16.58
N TYR A 49 10.14 5.96 -15.91
CA TYR A 49 10.02 6.33 -14.50
C TYR A 49 8.94 7.40 -14.31
N ALA A 50 8.90 8.43 -15.17
CA ALA A 50 7.84 9.44 -15.11
C ALA A 50 6.44 8.85 -15.33
N GLU A 51 6.28 7.92 -16.27
CA GLU A 51 5.02 7.19 -16.48
C GLU A 51 4.63 6.37 -15.24
N ARG A 52 5.59 5.67 -14.63
CA ARG A 52 5.39 4.88 -13.40
C ARG A 52 4.93 5.75 -12.25
N VAL A 53 5.59 6.89 -12.03
CA VAL A 53 5.23 7.88 -11.01
C VAL A 53 3.82 8.42 -11.26
N GLN A 54 3.47 8.74 -12.51
CA GLN A 54 2.14 9.23 -12.85
C GLN A 54 1.05 8.18 -12.57
N MET A 55 1.30 6.91 -12.93
CA MET A 55 0.38 5.81 -12.63
C MET A 55 0.17 5.65 -11.12
N GLN A 56 1.24 5.74 -10.34
CA GLN A 56 1.17 5.63 -8.89
C GLN A 56 0.46 6.82 -8.22
N GLN A 57 0.70 8.04 -8.70
CA GLN A 57 -0.02 9.23 -8.24
C GLN A 57 -1.52 9.12 -8.53
N LYS A 58 -1.89 8.60 -9.70
CA LYS A 58 -3.29 8.37 -10.07
C LYS A 58 -3.95 7.37 -9.11
N LEU A 59 -3.30 6.23 -8.86
CA LEU A 59 -3.80 5.23 -7.91
C LEU A 59 -3.99 5.82 -6.51
N GLN A 60 -3.03 6.61 -6.03
CA GLN A 60 -3.14 7.28 -4.73
C GLN A 60 -4.30 8.28 -4.66
N ALA A 61 -4.56 9.01 -5.75
CA ALA A 61 -5.70 9.90 -5.84
C ALA A 61 -7.03 9.13 -5.75
N GLU A 62 -7.14 8.00 -6.46
CA GLU A 62 -8.32 7.12 -6.42
C GLU A 62 -8.52 6.49 -5.03
N GLN A 63 -7.45 6.06 -4.36
CA GLN A 63 -7.50 5.57 -2.98
C GLN A 63 -8.00 6.66 -2.01
N LEU A 64 -7.51 7.89 -2.17
CA LEU A 64 -7.93 9.01 -1.32
C LEU A 64 -9.40 9.34 -1.52
N GLU A 65 -9.88 9.37 -2.76
CA GLU A 65 -11.29 9.59 -3.08
C GLU A 65 -12.17 8.51 -2.45
N MET A 66 -11.77 7.23 -2.54
CA MET A 66 -12.44 6.12 -1.90
C MET A 66 -12.52 6.30 -0.37
N LEU A 67 -11.41 6.68 0.28
CA LEU A 67 -11.37 6.91 1.72
C LEU A 67 -12.23 8.12 2.13
N GLN A 68 -12.28 9.16 1.31
CA GLN A 68 -13.16 10.31 1.53
C GLN A 68 -14.63 9.91 1.45
N HIS A 69 -15.00 9.10 0.45
CA HIS A 69 -16.36 8.56 0.33
C HIS A 69 -16.72 7.64 1.50
N MET A 70 -15.78 6.80 1.93
CA MET A 70 -15.97 5.88 3.06
C MET A 70 -16.25 6.63 4.37
N ARG A 71 -15.71 7.83 4.56
CA ARG A 71 -15.90 8.64 5.77
C ARG A 71 -17.36 9.01 6.03
N ASP A 72 -18.21 9.00 5.00
CA ASP A 72 -19.62 9.38 5.12
C ASP A 72 -20.51 8.24 5.70
N PHE A 73 -19.96 7.04 5.90
CA PHE A 73 -20.65 5.90 6.47
C PHE A 73 -20.48 5.79 7.99
N HIS A 74 -21.32 4.98 8.66
CA HIS A 74 -21.19 4.70 10.09
C HIS A 74 -19.86 3.98 10.41
N LEU A 75 -19.32 4.12 11.62
CA LEU A 75 -18.03 3.53 12.00
C LEU A 75 -17.98 2.02 11.75
N ASP A 76 -19.04 1.30 12.08
CA ASP A 76 -19.12 -0.14 11.80
C ASP A 76 -18.95 -0.41 10.31
N ASP A 77 -19.60 0.37 9.45
CA ASP A 77 -19.55 0.33 7.97
C ASP A 77 -18.17 0.60 7.44
N GLN A 78 -17.49 1.60 7.97
CA GLN A 78 -16.09 1.85 7.66
C GLN A 78 -15.22 0.64 7.98
N SER A 79 -15.40 0.00 9.15
CA SER A 79 -14.63 -1.20 9.52
C SER A 79 -14.87 -2.37 8.58
N ALA A 80 -16.11 -2.65 8.17
CA ALA A 80 -16.40 -3.75 7.25
C ALA A 80 -15.87 -3.47 5.83
N ILE A 81 -15.90 -2.22 5.38
CA ILE A 81 -15.32 -1.81 4.09
C ILE A 81 -13.81 -2.06 4.12
N LEU A 82 -13.12 -1.62 5.19
CA LEU A 82 -11.68 -1.84 5.36
C LEU A 82 -11.31 -3.33 5.47
N GLU A 83 -12.11 -4.13 6.18
CA GLU A 83 -11.89 -5.57 6.29
C GLU A 83 -12.05 -6.27 4.93
N LYS A 84 -13.05 -5.88 4.13
CA LYS A 84 -13.21 -6.38 2.76
C LYS A 84 -12.03 -5.97 1.87
N LEU A 85 -11.56 -4.73 1.99
CA LEU A 85 -10.41 -4.25 1.24
C LEU A 85 -9.15 -5.06 1.61
N HIS A 86 -8.93 -5.30 2.90
CA HIS A 86 -7.82 -6.12 3.38
C HIS A 86 -7.86 -7.54 2.79
N GLN A 87 -9.02 -8.22 2.84
CA GLN A 87 -9.19 -9.55 2.25
C GLN A 87 -8.97 -9.55 0.73
N GLN A 88 -9.36 -8.47 0.03
CA GLN A 88 -9.11 -8.34 -1.40
C GLN A 88 -7.61 -8.25 -1.69
N MET A 89 -6.89 -7.42 -0.93
CA MET A 89 -5.44 -7.29 -1.04
C MET A 89 -4.73 -8.60 -0.73
N GLU A 90 -5.11 -9.31 0.33
CA GLU A 90 -4.54 -10.62 0.67
C GLU A 90 -4.72 -11.63 -0.46
N ARG A 91 -5.91 -11.71 -1.06
CA ARG A 91 -6.19 -12.60 -2.20
C ARG A 91 -5.38 -12.24 -3.45
N ALA A 92 -5.05 -10.97 -3.61
CA ALA A 92 -4.21 -10.46 -4.68
C ALA A 92 -2.72 -10.42 -4.32
N ASN A 93 -2.30 -11.05 -3.22
CA ASN A 93 -0.92 -11.03 -2.74
C ASN A 93 -0.34 -9.62 -2.59
N PHE A 94 -1.18 -8.69 -2.09
CA PHE A 94 -0.88 -7.28 -1.87
C PHE A 94 -0.49 -6.49 -3.13
N ASP A 95 -1.01 -6.90 -4.29
CA ASP A 95 -0.94 -6.06 -5.49
C ASP A 95 -1.57 -4.68 -5.24
N SER A 96 -0.84 -3.65 -5.64
CA SER A 96 -1.26 -2.25 -5.55
C SER A 96 -2.59 -1.98 -6.24
N GLU A 97 -2.90 -2.63 -7.37
CA GLU A 97 -4.16 -2.41 -8.07
C GLU A 97 -5.37 -2.95 -7.30
N ALA A 98 -5.16 -3.92 -6.42
CA ALA A 98 -6.21 -4.50 -5.57
C ALA A 98 -6.53 -3.65 -4.33
N SER A 99 -5.94 -2.46 -4.20
CA SER A 99 -6.16 -1.54 -3.08
C SER A 99 -7.38 -0.63 -3.24
N LEU A 100 -8.16 -0.82 -4.31
CA LEU A 100 -9.37 -0.05 -4.59
C LEU A 100 -10.62 -0.93 -4.48
N LEU A 101 -11.68 -0.35 -3.92
CA LEU A 101 -13.03 -0.86 -4.03
C LEU A 101 -13.86 0.13 -4.85
N SER A 102 -14.66 -0.38 -5.78
CA SER A 102 -15.64 0.44 -6.47
C SER A 102 -16.74 0.91 -5.50
N VAL A 103 -17.41 2.01 -5.84
CA VAL A 103 -18.55 2.53 -5.07
C VAL A 103 -19.64 1.45 -4.91
N GLU A 104 -19.88 0.65 -5.96
CA GLU A 104 -20.82 -0.47 -5.91
C GLU A 104 -20.39 -1.52 -4.87
N GLN A 105 -19.10 -1.88 -4.84
CA GLN A 105 -18.57 -2.84 -3.87
C GLN A 105 -18.65 -2.30 -2.44
N ILE A 106 -18.49 -1.00 -2.24
CA ILE A 106 -18.66 -0.33 -0.94
C ILE A 106 -20.14 -0.40 -0.51
N GLN A 107 -21.06 0.03 -1.37
CA GLN A 107 -22.50 0.01 -1.09
C GLN A 107 -23.04 -1.39 -0.81
N ASP A 108 -22.58 -2.40 -1.54
CA ASP A 108 -22.94 -3.79 -1.30
C ASP A 108 -22.49 -4.28 0.09
N THR A 109 -21.34 -3.81 0.57
CA THR A 109 -20.79 -4.21 1.87
C THR A 109 -21.64 -3.62 3.00
N VAL A 110 -22.03 -2.37 2.86
CA VAL A 110 -22.94 -1.67 3.79
C VAL A 110 -24.32 -2.33 3.77
N ARG A 111 -24.90 -2.54 2.58
CA ARG A 111 -26.25 -3.10 2.42
C ARG A 111 -26.38 -4.51 3.01
N ARG A 112 -25.37 -5.37 2.82
CA ARG A 112 -25.42 -6.75 3.35
C ARG A 112 -25.61 -6.79 4.87
N ARG A 113 -25.15 -5.77 5.61
CA ARG A 113 -25.36 -5.70 7.06
C ARG A 113 -26.68 -5.07 7.48
N VAL A 114 -27.28 -4.22 6.65
CA VAL A 114 -28.59 -3.61 6.92
C VAL A 114 -29.75 -4.60 6.69
N THR A 115 -29.51 -5.72 5.99
CA THR A 115 -30.55 -6.75 5.79
C THR A 115 -30.85 -7.47 7.11
N PRO A 116 -32.06 -7.34 7.70
CA PRO A 116 -32.41 -8.11 8.88
C PRO A 116 -32.48 -9.59 8.51
N VAL A 117 -31.76 -10.42 9.27
CA VAL A 117 -31.94 -11.88 9.26
C VAL A 117 -33.30 -12.17 9.87
N PHE A 118 -34.36 -12.06 9.07
CA PHE A 118 -35.63 -12.71 9.39
C PHE A 118 -35.52 -14.16 8.94
N GLY A 119 -35.17 -15.04 9.88
CA GLY A 119 -35.42 -16.48 9.73
C GLY A 119 -36.88 -16.80 10.11
N PRO A 120 -37.52 -17.78 9.45
CA PRO A 120 -38.83 -18.29 9.87
C PRO A 120 -38.76 -19.04 11.21
#